data_AF-A0A7S1FUL6-F1
#
_entry.id   AF-A0A7S1FUL6-F1
#
_cell.length_a   1.000
_cell.length_b   1.000
_cell.length_c   1.000
_cell.angle_alpha   90.00
_cell.angle_beta   90.00
_cell.angle_gamma   90.00
#
_symmetry.space_group_name_H-M   'P 1'
#
loop_
_entity.id
_entity.type
_entity.pdbx_description
1 polymer ?
#
loop_
_entity_poly.entity_id
_entity_poly.type
_entity_poly.pdbx_seq_one_letter_code
_entity_poly.pdbx_strand_id
1 'polypeptide(L)'
;DDSSTSSSRARRRTKFHAATSCSNLVEAFPSGFEVTLTSSNSLSERRKVMPLADYVREHVLATEVMPDSKSNETWYLFGETYTEKWKALLDGYVLPPCQTCEIEGATALAFGIGGVGSGVQWHVHGPGFSESVHGRKHWVLYPPKKTVAEFHKDNSSRAWMEETYMDMVRAEGEDGRSLPWECTLEEGEMIYFPDMWWHATINLDRYTVFVSSFTTEHNIGQ
;
A
#
# COMPACT_ATOMS: atom_id res chain seq x y z
N ASP A 1 -6.98 -31.84 -12.92
CA ASP A 1 -5.78 -31.02 -12.74
C ASP A 1 -5.98 -29.67 -12.07
N ASP A 2 -7.17 -29.05 -12.10
CA ASP A 2 -7.38 -27.72 -11.49
C ASP A 2 -7.39 -27.69 -9.93
N SER A 3 -7.68 -28.84 -9.30
CA SER A 3 -7.72 -28.95 -7.84
C SER A 3 -6.34 -28.98 -7.17
N SER A 4 -5.31 -29.49 -7.86
CA SER A 4 -3.94 -29.59 -7.32
C SER A 4 -3.21 -28.25 -7.38
N THR A 5 -3.42 -27.47 -8.44
CA THR A 5 -2.91 -26.10 -8.60
C THR A 5 -3.54 -25.15 -7.58
N SER A 6 -4.87 -25.20 -7.41
CA SER A 6 -5.60 -24.41 -6.40
C SER A 6 -5.11 -24.71 -4.97
N SER A 7 -4.96 -25.99 -4.62
CA SER A 7 -4.40 -26.41 -3.32
C SER A 7 -2.97 -25.92 -3.09
N SER A 8 -2.13 -25.92 -4.13
CA SER A 8 -0.75 -25.43 -4.03
C SER A 8 -0.68 -23.91 -3.84
N ARG A 9 -1.54 -23.13 -4.50
CA ARG A 9 -1.64 -21.66 -4.35
C ARG A 9 -2.13 -21.30 -2.96
N ALA A 10 -3.16 -21.96 -2.45
CA ALA A 10 -3.66 -21.76 -1.09
C ALA A 10 -2.55 -21.98 -0.06
N ARG A 11 -1.80 -23.09 -0.18
CA ARG A 11 -0.66 -23.37 0.70
C ARG A 11 0.44 -22.31 0.63
N ARG A 12 0.74 -21.77 -0.56
CA ARG A 12 1.71 -20.68 -0.71
C ARG A 12 1.23 -19.41 -0.04
N ARG A 13 -0.04 -19.02 -0.24
CA ARG A 13 -0.66 -17.87 0.44
C ARG A 13 -0.55 -17.99 1.95
N THR A 14 -0.93 -19.14 2.53
CA THR A 14 -0.80 -19.38 3.99
C THR A 14 0.64 -19.26 4.49
N LYS A 15 1.62 -19.79 3.74
CA LYS A 15 3.04 -19.67 4.12
C LYS A 15 3.54 -18.24 4.06
N PHE A 16 3.19 -17.51 2.99
CA PHE A 16 3.59 -16.11 2.83
C PHE A 16 2.96 -15.22 3.90
N HIS A 17 1.67 -15.41 4.17
CA HIS A 17 0.96 -14.75 5.27
C HIS A 17 1.66 -15.00 6.62
N ALA A 18 1.94 -16.26 6.97
CA ALA A 18 2.65 -16.57 8.21
C ALA A 18 4.05 -15.93 8.26
N ALA A 19 4.82 -15.99 7.16
CA ALA A 19 6.16 -15.42 7.08
C ALA A 19 6.20 -13.89 7.19
N THR A 20 5.09 -13.23 6.87
CA THR A 20 4.94 -11.77 6.91
C THR A 20 4.20 -11.27 8.14
N SER A 21 3.84 -12.15 9.08
CA SER A 21 3.36 -11.72 10.40
C SER A 21 4.45 -10.96 11.16
N CYS A 22 4.05 -10.04 12.04
CA CYS A 22 4.96 -9.09 12.66
C CYS A 22 6.19 -9.74 13.34
N SER A 23 6.01 -10.80 14.13
CA SER A 23 7.13 -11.49 14.80
C SER A 23 8.00 -12.23 13.79
N ASN A 24 7.39 -13.04 12.93
CA ASN A 24 8.11 -13.89 11.99
C ASN A 24 8.91 -13.06 10.99
N LEU A 25 8.38 -11.92 10.53
CA LEU A 25 9.08 -11.05 9.60
C LEU A 25 10.32 -10.45 10.23
N VAL A 26 10.24 -9.92 11.46
CA VAL A 26 11.39 -9.33 12.14
C VAL A 26 12.45 -10.39 12.47
N GLU A 27 12.03 -11.58 12.91
CA GLU A 27 12.93 -12.69 13.23
C GLU A 27 13.59 -13.31 11.99
N ALA A 28 12.91 -13.29 10.84
CA ALA A 28 13.43 -13.86 9.59
C ALA A 28 14.60 -13.05 9.02
N PHE A 29 14.74 -11.77 9.38
CA PHE A 29 15.79 -10.88 8.88
C PHE A 29 16.91 -10.71 9.93
N PRO A 30 18.17 -10.52 9.50
CA PRO A 30 19.26 -10.18 10.42
C PRO A 30 18.92 -8.93 11.25
N SER A 31 19.35 -8.88 12.52
CA SER A 31 19.02 -7.77 13.44
C SER A 31 19.43 -6.38 12.91
N GLY A 32 20.54 -6.30 12.17
CA GLY A 32 21.03 -5.08 11.53
C GLY A 32 20.59 -4.92 10.07
N PHE A 33 19.58 -5.66 9.61
CA PHE A 33 19.12 -5.56 8.23
C PHE A 33 18.46 -4.20 7.99
N GLU A 34 19.09 -3.38 7.16
CA GLU A 34 18.63 -2.04 6.84
C GLU A 34 17.51 -2.03 5.81
N VAL A 35 16.58 -1.09 5.97
CA VAL A 35 15.52 -0.79 5.02
C VAL A 35 15.52 0.69 4.66
N THR A 36 15.18 0.99 3.40
CA THR A 36 14.91 2.36 2.96
C THR A 36 13.44 2.68 3.18
N LEU A 37 13.18 3.72 3.96
CA LEU A 37 11.87 4.32 4.13
C LEU A 37 11.76 5.55 3.24
N THR A 38 10.58 5.78 2.69
CA THR A 38 10.27 7.01 1.95
C THR A 38 9.34 7.90 2.77
N SER A 39 9.33 9.20 2.45
CA SER A 39 8.30 10.09 2.97
C SER A 39 6.94 9.74 2.37
N SER A 40 5.87 9.92 3.14
CA SER A 40 4.49 9.57 2.75
C SER A 40 3.82 10.62 1.85
N ASN A 41 4.55 11.66 1.41
CA ASN A 41 4.04 12.72 0.55
C ASN A 41 3.91 12.25 -0.91
N SER A 42 3.17 13.00 -1.74
CA SER A 42 2.78 12.58 -3.09
C SER A 42 3.92 12.16 -4.02
N LEU A 43 5.15 12.64 -3.78
CA LEU A 43 6.34 12.30 -4.57
C LEU A 43 7.31 11.32 -3.87
N SER A 44 7.06 10.97 -2.61
CA SER A 44 7.93 10.09 -1.83
C SER A 44 9.42 10.47 -1.90
N GLU A 45 9.70 11.78 -1.87
CA GLU A 45 10.98 12.33 -2.32
C GLU A 45 12.13 12.18 -1.32
N ARG A 46 11.83 12.04 -0.02
CA ARG A 46 12.83 11.88 1.04
C ARG A 46 13.06 10.42 1.33
N ARG A 47 14.30 10.09 1.71
CA ARG A 47 14.71 8.74 2.11
C ARG A 47 15.32 8.74 3.50
N LYS A 48 15.04 7.70 4.27
CA LYS A 48 15.68 7.40 5.56
C LYS A 48 16.02 5.92 5.60
N VAL A 49 17.26 5.59 5.94
CA VAL A 49 17.69 4.21 6.13
C VAL A 49 17.73 3.90 7.62
N MET A 50 17.17 2.78 8.04
CA MET A 50 17.25 2.28 9.42
C MET A 50 17.04 0.76 9.48
N PRO A 51 17.36 0.09 10.60
CA PRO A 51 17.09 -1.34 10.75
C PRO A 51 15.58 -1.67 10.67
N LEU A 52 15.23 -2.76 10.00
CA LEU A 52 13.84 -3.23 9.87
C LEU A 52 13.17 -3.40 11.23
N ALA A 53 13.87 -4.01 12.19
CA ALA A 53 13.36 -4.24 13.54
C ALA A 53 13.03 -2.93 14.26
N ASP A 54 13.90 -1.92 14.10
CA ASP A 54 13.67 -0.60 14.69
C ASP A 54 12.53 0.13 14.00
N TYR A 55 12.40 0.02 12.68
CA TYR A 55 11.27 0.61 11.95
C TYR A 55 9.93 0.03 12.45
N VAL A 56 9.82 -1.30 12.53
CA VAL A 56 8.61 -1.96 13.02
C VAL A 56 8.31 -1.55 14.47
N ARG A 57 9.33 -1.53 15.33
CA ARG A 57 9.15 -1.16 16.74
C ARG A 57 8.73 0.29 16.92
N GLU A 58 9.44 1.23 16.28
CA GLU A 58 9.35 2.66 16.57
C GLU A 58 8.29 3.40 15.74
N HIS A 59 8.07 2.98 14.49
CA HIS A 59 7.20 3.67 13.54
C HIS A 59 5.92 2.92 13.19
N VAL A 60 5.88 1.60 13.39
CA VAL A 60 4.69 0.79 13.09
C VAL A 60 3.89 0.50 14.38
N LEU A 61 4.56 0.03 15.44
CA LEU A 61 3.89 -0.47 16.64
C LEU A 61 3.75 0.55 17.78
N ALA A 62 4.75 1.42 17.95
CA ALA A 62 4.81 2.33 19.10
C ALA A 62 3.91 3.55 18.97
N THR A 63 3.63 4.00 17.74
CA THR A 63 2.88 5.24 17.47
C THR A 63 1.86 5.04 16.35
N GLU A 64 0.96 6.01 16.23
CA GLU A 64 0.14 6.21 15.04
C GLU A 64 0.49 7.54 14.39
N VAL A 65 0.23 7.67 13.09
CA VAL A 65 0.38 8.94 12.38
C VAL A 65 -0.84 9.80 12.70
N MET A 66 -0.63 10.92 13.39
CA MET A 66 -1.72 11.83 13.76
C MET A 66 -2.20 12.66 12.54
N PRO A 67 -3.45 13.16 12.53
CA PRO A 67 -3.97 13.95 11.42
C PRO A 67 -3.11 15.19 11.10
N ASP A 68 -2.60 15.87 12.13
CA ASP A 68 -1.73 17.05 12.00
C ASP A 68 -0.28 16.73 11.60
N SER A 69 0.07 15.44 11.47
CA SER A 69 1.40 15.02 11.04
C SER A 69 1.63 15.35 9.57
N LYS A 70 2.79 15.95 9.26
CA LYS A 70 3.19 16.20 7.88
C LYS A 70 3.63 14.91 7.20
N SER A 71 3.16 14.68 5.98
CA SER A 71 3.52 13.47 5.23
C SER A 71 4.99 13.44 4.80
N ASN A 72 5.64 14.61 4.68
CA ASN A 72 7.07 14.73 4.42
C ASN A 72 7.97 14.44 5.65
N GLU A 73 7.38 14.21 6.82
CA GLU A 73 8.02 13.84 8.08
C GLU A 73 7.56 12.46 8.58
N THR A 74 6.60 11.84 7.87
CA THR A 74 6.08 10.50 8.14
C THR A 74 6.80 9.47 7.27
N TRP A 75 7.45 8.49 7.91
CA TRP A 75 8.30 7.49 7.26
C TRP A 75 7.56 6.19 7.02
N TYR A 76 7.63 5.69 5.79
CA TYR A 76 6.85 4.53 5.36
C TYR A 76 7.72 3.56 4.57
N LEU A 77 7.68 2.28 4.93
CA LEU A 77 8.30 1.24 4.12
C LEU A 77 7.33 0.90 2.98
N PHE A 78 7.67 1.32 1.78
CA PHE A 78 6.94 0.98 0.57
C PHE A 78 7.90 0.89 -0.61
N GLY A 79 8.30 -0.34 -0.96
CA GLY A 79 9.26 -0.58 -2.03
C GLY A 79 10.72 -0.57 -1.59
N GLU A 80 11.63 -0.45 -2.57
CA GLU A 80 13.08 -0.67 -2.43
C GLU A 80 13.46 -2.05 -1.84
N THR A 81 12.62 -3.06 -2.11
CA THR A 81 12.80 -4.44 -1.66
C THR A 81 13.55 -5.30 -2.68
N TYR A 82 14.70 -4.82 -3.16
CA TYR A 82 15.48 -5.44 -4.25
C TYR A 82 16.62 -6.34 -3.79
N THR A 83 16.90 -6.43 -2.48
CA THR A 83 17.97 -7.31 -1.96
C THR A 83 17.58 -8.78 -2.09
N GLU A 84 18.57 -9.68 -2.12
CA GLU A 84 18.32 -11.13 -2.21
C GLU A 84 17.42 -11.65 -1.08
N LYS A 85 17.50 -11.03 0.10
CA LYS A 85 16.65 -11.40 1.24
C LYS A 85 15.18 -11.04 0.99
N TRP A 86 14.92 -9.88 0.40
CA TRP A 86 13.58 -9.48 0.01
C TRP A 86 13.04 -10.32 -1.13
N LYS A 87 13.85 -10.61 -2.15
CA LYS A 87 13.47 -11.51 -3.24
C LYS A 87 13.05 -12.88 -2.71
N ALA A 88 13.86 -13.48 -1.83
CA ALA A 88 13.54 -14.77 -1.22
C ALA A 88 12.22 -14.78 -0.43
N LEU A 89 11.86 -13.66 0.22
CA LEU A 89 10.54 -13.51 0.86
C LEU A 89 9.44 -13.42 -0.21
N LEU A 90 9.63 -12.55 -1.21
CA LEU A 90 8.66 -12.24 -2.26
C LEU A 90 8.42 -13.39 -3.24
N ASP A 91 9.35 -14.33 -3.39
CA ASP A 91 9.14 -15.59 -4.12
C ASP A 91 7.98 -16.41 -3.54
N GLY A 92 7.69 -16.21 -2.25
CA GLY A 92 6.54 -16.80 -1.57
C GLY A 92 5.19 -16.19 -1.98
N TYR A 93 5.19 -14.95 -2.48
CA TYR A 93 3.97 -14.24 -2.84
C TYR A 93 3.29 -14.88 -4.06
N VAL A 94 1.96 -14.95 -4.02
CA VAL A 94 1.15 -15.47 -5.13
C VAL A 94 0.62 -14.28 -5.91
N LEU A 95 1.12 -14.10 -7.12
CA LEU A 95 0.70 -13.00 -7.99
C LEU A 95 -0.83 -13.01 -8.23
N PRO A 96 -1.42 -11.82 -8.46
CA PRO A 96 -2.81 -11.68 -8.87
C PRO A 96 -3.15 -12.54 -10.09
N PRO A 97 -4.41 -12.97 -10.26
CA PRO A 97 -4.84 -13.71 -11.44
C PRO A 97 -5.03 -12.77 -12.64
N CYS A 98 -3.93 -12.15 -13.10
CA CYS A 98 -3.91 -11.22 -14.22
C CYS A 98 -3.01 -11.73 -15.36
N GLN A 99 -3.31 -11.37 -16.61
CA GLN A 99 -2.56 -11.86 -17.77
C GLN A 99 -1.08 -11.44 -17.73
N THR A 100 -0.80 -10.17 -17.41
CA THR A 100 0.57 -9.67 -17.28
C THR A 100 1.33 -10.31 -16.11
N CYS A 101 0.61 -10.74 -15.08
CA CYS A 101 1.15 -11.42 -13.91
C CYS A 101 1.70 -12.82 -14.26
N GLU A 102 1.31 -13.38 -15.40
CA GLU A 102 1.81 -14.67 -15.89
C GLU A 102 3.09 -14.54 -16.73
N ILE A 103 3.45 -13.32 -17.14
CA ILE A 103 4.65 -13.04 -17.93
C ILE A 103 5.81 -12.77 -16.98
N GLU A 104 6.85 -13.60 -17.07
CA GLU A 104 8.05 -13.48 -16.25
C GLU A 104 8.70 -12.10 -16.43
N GLY A 105 8.93 -11.42 -15.31
CA GLY A 105 9.57 -10.09 -15.29
C GLY A 105 8.67 -8.92 -15.70
N ALA A 106 7.41 -9.15 -16.07
CA ALA A 106 6.48 -8.08 -16.47
C ALA A 106 5.73 -7.43 -15.29
N THR A 107 5.85 -7.99 -14.09
CA THR A 107 5.23 -7.43 -12.87
C THR A 107 6.31 -7.02 -11.88
N ALA A 108 6.28 -5.77 -11.44
CA ALA A 108 7.14 -5.28 -10.36
C ALA A 108 6.40 -5.34 -9.02
N LEU A 109 7.02 -5.95 -8.02
CA LEU A 109 6.46 -6.04 -6.67
C LEU A 109 7.03 -4.94 -5.76
N ALA A 110 6.15 -4.26 -5.04
CA ALA A 110 6.51 -3.44 -3.89
C ALA A 110 5.87 -4.02 -2.63
N PHE A 111 6.73 -4.45 -1.70
CA PHE A 111 6.32 -4.84 -0.35
C PHE A 111 6.27 -3.60 0.53
N GLY A 112 5.29 -3.52 1.43
CA GLY A 112 5.22 -2.44 2.39
C GLY A 112 4.66 -2.86 3.75
N ILE A 113 5.03 -2.08 4.77
CA ILE A 113 4.60 -2.24 6.16
C ILE A 113 4.21 -0.86 6.69
N GLY A 114 3.11 -0.77 7.44
CA GLY A 114 2.66 0.46 8.08
C GLY A 114 1.89 0.26 9.37
N GLY A 115 1.91 1.29 10.22
CA GLY A 115 1.04 1.40 11.40
C GLY A 115 -0.20 2.26 11.13
N VAL A 116 -1.04 2.44 12.16
CA VAL A 116 -2.28 3.22 12.06
C VAL A 116 -2.02 4.63 11.53
N GLY A 117 -2.85 5.09 10.59
CA GLY A 117 -2.79 6.43 10.04
C GLY A 117 -1.71 6.66 8.98
N SER A 118 -0.74 5.73 8.85
CA SER A 118 0.26 5.78 7.78
C SER A 118 -0.36 5.42 6.43
N GLY A 119 0.24 5.87 5.33
CA GLY A 119 -0.28 5.63 3.99
C GLY A 119 0.40 6.53 2.97
N VAL A 120 -0.12 6.59 1.76
CA VAL A 120 0.42 7.47 0.70
C VAL A 120 -0.65 8.48 0.30
N GLN A 121 -0.25 9.76 0.25
CA GLN A 121 -1.12 10.85 -0.15
C GLN A 121 -1.53 10.72 -1.63
N TRP A 122 -2.53 11.48 -2.07
CA TRP A 122 -2.96 11.53 -3.48
C TRP A 122 -1.80 11.57 -4.47
N HIS A 123 -1.79 10.59 -5.36
CA HIS A 123 -0.84 10.43 -6.45
C HIS A 123 -1.47 9.61 -7.59
N VAL A 124 -0.72 9.44 -8.67
CA VAL A 124 -1.14 8.71 -9.86
C VAL A 124 0.07 8.04 -10.51
N HIS A 125 -0.14 6.83 -11.05
CA HIS A 125 0.86 6.07 -11.80
C HIS A 125 0.16 5.03 -12.71
N GLY A 126 0.96 4.16 -13.34
CA GLY A 126 0.47 3.02 -14.10
C GLY A 126 -0.39 2.05 -13.27
N PRO A 127 -1.07 1.08 -13.91
CA PRO A 127 -2.00 0.21 -13.22
C PRO A 127 -1.30 -0.86 -12.39
N GLY A 128 -2.11 -1.55 -11.59
CA GLY A 128 -1.67 -2.69 -10.84
C GLY A 128 -2.70 -3.17 -9.84
N PHE A 129 -2.25 -4.08 -8.99
CA PHE A 129 -3.04 -4.63 -7.90
C PHE A 129 -2.40 -4.27 -6.56
N SER A 130 -3.19 -4.15 -5.50
CA SER A 130 -2.67 -4.06 -4.13
C SER A 130 -3.45 -5.01 -3.22
N GLU A 131 -2.73 -5.95 -2.58
CA GLU A 131 -3.29 -6.90 -1.60
C GLU A 131 -2.95 -6.45 -0.19
N SER A 132 -3.94 -6.42 0.71
CA SER A 132 -3.71 -6.31 2.15
C SER A 132 -3.44 -7.69 2.71
N VAL A 133 -2.19 -8.00 3.05
CA VAL A 133 -1.78 -9.33 3.53
C VAL A 133 -2.04 -9.48 5.03
N HIS A 134 -1.83 -8.41 5.79
CA HIS A 134 -2.16 -8.30 7.22
C HIS A 134 -2.83 -6.96 7.46
N GLY A 135 -3.85 -6.95 8.32
CA GLY A 135 -4.56 -5.71 8.69
C GLY A 135 -5.34 -5.10 7.53
N ARG A 136 -5.99 -3.96 7.80
CA ARG A 136 -6.89 -3.27 6.88
C ARG A 136 -6.26 -2.03 6.28
N LYS A 137 -6.55 -1.81 5.00
CA LYS A 137 -6.13 -0.61 4.25
C LYS A 137 -7.32 0.01 3.54
N HIS A 138 -7.56 1.29 3.82
CA HIS A 138 -8.59 2.07 3.16
C HIS A 138 -8.03 2.85 1.97
N TRP A 139 -8.79 2.83 0.87
CA TRP A 139 -8.46 3.44 -0.40
C TRP A 139 -9.54 4.42 -0.81
N VAL A 140 -9.12 5.56 -1.34
CA VAL A 140 -9.98 6.53 -2.01
C VAL A 140 -9.43 6.77 -3.42
N LEU A 141 -10.32 6.86 -4.42
CA LEU A 141 -9.94 6.93 -5.83
C LEU A 141 -10.80 7.90 -6.63
N TYR A 142 -10.17 8.56 -7.62
CA TYR A 142 -10.85 9.32 -8.66
C TYR A 142 -10.39 8.89 -10.06
N PRO A 143 -11.29 8.84 -11.06
CA PRO A 143 -10.91 8.56 -12.43
C PRO A 143 -10.04 9.69 -13.01
N PRO A 144 -9.18 9.41 -14.02
CA PRO A 144 -8.16 10.34 -14.52
C PRO A 144 -8.69 11.71 -14.99
N LYS A 145 -9.93 11.76 -15.49
CA LYS A 145 -10.56 12.98 -16.04
C LYS A 145 -11.32 13.81 -14.99
N LYS A 146 -11.36 13.34 -13.74
CA LYS A 146 -12.08 14.01 -12.67
C LYS A 146 -11.11 14.84 -11.84
N THR A 147 -11.49 16.07 -11.56
CA THR A 147 -10.74 16.94 -10.65
C THR A 147 -10.79 16.33 -9.25
N VAL A 148 -9.62 15.91 -8.74
CA VAL A 148 -9.46 15.53 -7.34
C VAL A 148 -9.77 16.74 -6.48
N ALA A 149 -10.44 16.54 -5.34
CA ALA A 149 -10.63 17.62 -4.38
C ALA A 149 -9.28 18.22 -3.99
N GLU A 150 -9.28 19.50 -3.61
CA GLU A 150 -8.04 20.18 -3.23
C GLU A 150 -7.32 19.40 -2.11
N PHE A 151 -6.03 19.15 -2.31
CA PHE A 151 -5.17 18.52 -1.33
C PHE A 151 -3.81 19.22 -1.34
N HIS A 152 -3.23 19.38 -0.16
CA HIS A 152 -1.86 19.85 -0.05
C HIS A 152 -0.91 18.65 -0.10
N LYS A 153 0.10 18.70 -0.99
CA LYS A 153 1.01 17.58 -1.25
C LYS A 153 1.75 17.03 -0.02
N ASP A 154 1.95 17.89 1.00
CA ASP A 154 2.66 17.55 2.25
C ASP A 154 1.72 17.28 3.43
N ASN A 155 0.40 17.32 3.24
CA ASN A 155 -0.54 16.83 4.25
C ASN A 155 -0.53 15.30 4.24
N SER A 156 -0.82 14.66 5.36
CA SER A 156 -1.02 13.21 5.44
C SER A 156 -2.33 12.81 4.77
N SER A 157 -2.40 11.57 4.26
CA SER A 157 -3.65 11.00 3.77
C SER A 157 -4.72 11.01 4.87
N ARG A 158 -4.31 10.78 6.12
CA ARG A 158 -5.18 10.86 7.29
C ARG A 158 -5.80 12.23 7.46
N ALA A 159 -5.01 13.30 7.38
CA ALA A 159 -5.51 14.67 7.41
C ALA A 159 -6.60 14.89 6.36
N TRP A 160 -6.32 14.49 5.12
CA TRP A 160 -7.28 14.67 4.03
C TRP A 160 -8.58 13.88 4.26
N MET A 161 -8.49 12.64 4.76
CA MET A 161 -9.66 11.79 5.01
C MET A 161 -10.48 12.24 6.23
N GLU A 162 -9.85 12.73 7.29
CA GLU A 162 -10.55 13.17 8.50
C GLU A 162 -11.08 14.61 8.41
N GLU A 163 -10.45 15.45 7.59
CA GLU A 163 -10.82 16.86 7.42
C GLU A 163 -11.56 17.06 6.09
N THR A 164 -10.83 17.09 4.97
CA THR A 164 -11.36 17.44 3.65
C THR A 164 -12.51 16.53 3.21
N TYR A 165 -12.34 15.21 3.34
CA TYR A 165 -13.37 14.25 2.96
C TYR A 165 -14.62 14.40 3.83
N MET A 166 -14.46 14.54 5.16
CA MET A 166 -15.60 14.75 6.07
C MET A 166 -16.33 16.06 5.80
N ASP A 167 -15.61 17.11 5.42
CA ASP A 167 -16.22 18.38 4.97
C ASP A 167 -16.98 18.21 3.65
N MET A 168 -16.44 17.42 2.71
CA MET A 168 -17.13 17.10 1.46
C MET A 168 -18.41 16.29 1.69
N VAL A 169 -18.39 15.31 2.59
CA VAL A 169 -19.57 14.53 2.97
C VAL A 169 -20.63 15.43 3.60
N ARG A 170 -20.23 16.36 4.46
CA ARG A 170 -21.16 17.33 5.07
C ARG A 170 -21.78 18.29 4.05
N ALA A 171 -21.04 18.65 3.01
CA ALA A 171 -21.47 19.56 1.95
C ALA A 171 -22.01 18.85 0.70
N GLU A 172 -22.26 17.53 0.76
CA GLU A 172 -22.57 16.73 -0.42
C GLU A 172 -23.79 17.28 -1.17
N GLY A 173 -23.57 17.66 -2.43
CA GLY A 173 -24.60 18.25 -3.30
C GLY A 173 -24.75 19.77 -3.23
N GLU A 174 -24.03 20.46 -2.34
CA GLU A 174 -24.13 21.92 -2.17
C GLU A 174 -23.08 22.70 -2.96
N ASP A 175 -21.86 22.17 -3.11
CA ASP A 175 -20.72 22.88 -3.73
C ASP A 175 -20.23 22.27 -5.06
N GLY A 176 -20.92 21.24 -5.54
CA GLY A 176 -20.61 20.55 -6.80
C GLY A 176 -19.37 19.64 -6.77
N ARG A 177 -18.68 19.52 -5.62
CA ARG A 177 -17.67 18.47 -5.42
C ARG A 177 -18.38 17.12 -5.36
N SER A 178 -17.71 16.09 -5.85
CA SER A 178 -18.22 14.73 -5.77
C SER A 178 -17.24 13.86 -5.02
N LEU A 179 -17.79 12.98 -4.19
CA LEU A 179 -17.01 12.08 -3.35
C LEU A 179 -16.13 11.14 -4.20
N PRO A 180 -14.98 10.72 -3.67
CA PRO A 180 -14.17 9.69 -4.30
C PRO A 180 -14.91 8.35 -4.26
N TRP A 181 -14.46 7.42 -5.11
CA TRP A 181 -14.77 6.01 -4.89
C TRP A 181 -13.95 5.55 -3.70
N GLU A 182 -14.50 4.71 -2.83
CA GLU A 182 -13.78 4.24 -1.66
C GLU A 182 -14.04 2.78 -1.36
N CYS A 183 -13.06 2.12 -0.76
CA CYS A 183 -13.21 0.80 -0.19
C CYS A 183 -12.19 0.59 0.92
N THR A 184 -12.52 -0.30 1.86
CA THR A 184 -11.57 -0.82 2.83
C THR A 184 -11.26 -2.26 2.44
N LEU A 185 -9.98 -2.54 2.20
CA LEU A 185 -9.49 -3.89 2.01
C LEU A 185 -9.31 -4.54 3.37
N GLU A 186 -10.02 -5.63 3.59
CA GLU A 186 -9.80 -6.55 4.69
C GLU A 186 -8.57 -7.43 4.43
N GLU A 187 -8.15 -8.17 5.46
CA GLU A 187 -7.02 -9.09 5.36
C GLU A 187 -7.28 -10.17 4.30
N GLY A 188 -6.34 -10.31 3.35
CA GLY A 188 -6.42 -11.19 2.20
C GLY A 188 -7.16 -10.61 0.99
N GLU A 189 -7.75 -9.41 1.10
CA GLU A 189 -8.43 -8.75 -0.01
C GLU A 189 -7.47 -7.94 -0.87
N MET A 190 -7.89 -7.72 -2.13
CA MET A 190 -7.09 -7.05 -3.14
C MET A 190 -7.94 -6.11 -3.99
N ILE A 191 -7.38 -4.95 -4.32
CA ILE A 191 -7.93 -4.01 -5.31
C ILE A 191 -7.12 -4.05 -6.60
N TYR A 192 -7.79 -3.84 -7.73
CA TYR A 192 -7.16 -3.37 -8.97
C TYR A 192 -7.29 -1.85 -9.08
N PHE A 193 -6.18 -1.13 -9.20
CA PHE A 193 -6.17 0.30 -9.50
C PHE A 193 -5.84 0.49 -11.00
N PRO A 194 -6.74 1.09 -11.79
CA PRO A 194 -6.50 1.24 -13.22
C PRO A 194 -5.48 2.35 -13.54
N ASP A 195 -5.03 2.33 -14.79
CA ASP A 195 -4.03 3.26 -15.31
C ASP A 195 -4.48 4.71 -15.11
N MET A 196 -3.59 5.52 -14.55
CA MET A 196 -3.79 6.95 -14.31
C MET A 196 -4.95 7.33 -13.37
N TRP A 197 -5.47 6.40 -12.56
CA TRP A 197 -6.42 6.75 -11.51
C TRP A 197 -5.71 7.44 -10.35
N TRP A 198 -6.25 8.58 -9.92
CA TRP A 198 -5.82 9.22 -8.69
C TRP A 198 -6.22 8.36 -7.52
N HIS A 199 -5.30 8.15 -6.58
CA HIS A 199 -5.61 7.41 -5.38
C HIS A 199 -4.78 7.87 -4.18
N ALA A 200 -5.36 7.72 -2.99
CA ALA A 200 -4.70 7.86 -1.70
C ALA A 200 -5.07 6.68 -0.81
N THR A 201 -4.19 6.37 0.15
CA THR A 201 -4.37 5.22 1.05
C THR A 201 -4.10 5.58 2.49
N ILE A 202 -4.73 4.84 3.41
CA ILE A 202 -4.45 4.87 4.85
C ILE A 202 -4.53 3.45 5.42
N ASN A 203 -3.59 3.11 6.31
CA ASN A 203 -3.58 1.88 7.09
C ASN A 203 -4.41 2.08 8.35
N LEU A 204 -5.35 1.16 8.62
CA LEU A 204 -6.30 1.30 9.71
C LEU A 204 -5.89 0.53 10.98
N ASP A 205 -5.01 -0.45 10.84
CA ASP A 205 -4.59 -1.32 11.95
C ASP A 205 -3.13 -1.11 12.34
N ARG A 206 -2.80 -1.51 13.57
CA ARG A 206 -1.45 -1.32 14.18
C ARG A 206 -0.33 -1.97 13.39
N TYR A 207 -0.63 -3.00 12.63
CA TYR A 207 0.32 -3.67 11.78
C TYR A 207 -0.38 -4.03 10.47
N THR A 208 -0.06 -3.28 9.43
CA THR A 208 -0.56 -3.52 8.08
C THR A 208 0.59 -3.91 7.18
N VAL A 209 0.45 -5.02 6.47
CA VAL A 209 1.40 -5.46 5.43
C VAL A 209 0.65 -5.57 4.13
N PHE A 210 1.25 -5.08 3.06
CA PHE A 210 0.63 -5.11 1.75
C PHE A 210 1.66 -5.35 0.66
N VAL A 211 1.19 -5.87 -0.47
CA VAL A 211 2.00 -6.05 -1.67
C VAL A 211 1.28 -5.39 -2.84
N SER A 212 1.94 -4.41 -3.45
CA SER A 212 1.51 -3.84 -4.72
C SER A 212 2.22 -4.54 -5.87
N SER A 213 1.44 -4.99 -6.85
CA SER A 213 1.90 -5.62 -8.09
C SER A 213 1.66 -4.65 -9.25
N PHE A 214 2.71 -3.96 -9.68
CA PHE A 214 2.65 -3.00 -10.79
C PHE A 214 2.77 -3.75 -12.11
N THR A 215 1.84 -3.46 -13.00
CA THR A 215 1.66 -4.17 -14.26
C THR A 215 1.91 -3.24 -15.45
N THR A 216 2.22 -3.81 -16.62
CA THR A 216 2.58 -3.06 -17.83
C THR A 216 1.43 -2.78 -18.78
N GLU A 217 0.24 -3.35 -18.56
CA GLU A 217 -0.92 -2.94 -19.32
C GLU A 217 -1.16 -1.44 -19.15
N HIS A 218 -1.57 -0.78 -20.22
CA HIS A 218 -2.05 0.60 -20.17
C HIS A 218 -3.32 0.66 -21.01
N ASN A 219 -4.27 1.51 -20.63
CA ASN A 219 -5.52 1.70 -21.36
C ASN A 219 -6.38 0.42 -21.56
N ILE A 220 -6.46 -0.48 -20.57
CA ILE A 220 -7.46 -1.55 -20.62
C ILE A 220 -8.86 -0.92 -20.48
N GLY A 221 -9.55 -0.70 -21.61
CA GLY A 221 -10.93 -0.23 -21.64
C GLY A 221 -11.17 1.24 -22.02
N GLN A 222 -10.28 1.86 -22.80
CA GLN A 222 -10.65 3.03 -23.63
C GLN A 222 -11.20 2.58 -24.99
#